data_AF-A0A242M9D1-F1
#
_entry.id   AF-A0A242M9D1-F1
#
_cell.length_a   1.000
_cell.length_b   1.000
_cell.length_c   1.000
_cell.angle_alpha   90.00
_cell.angle_beta   90.00
_cell.angle_gamma   90.00
#
_symmetry.space_group_name_H-M   'P 1'
#
loop_
_entity.id
_entity.type
_entity.pdbx_description
1 polymer ?
#
loop_
_entity_poly.entity_id
_entity_poly.type
_entity_poly.pdbx_seq_one_letter_code
_entity_poly.pdbx_strand_id
1 'polypeptide(L)'
;MKNMTLNRKLASVIAMLWLGLIAIGILGAWQNRTSMINDRRDQLSTLIDEAYMTTEHYADLVKNKMMSENEAKRLALDSLIAARYGPDGYISVSDSHAIILMHPFKPAMVGKDMSSFVDSGGNKLFLDIAKAGNKPAGEQVIRRPADS
;
A
#
# COMPACT_ATOMS: atom_id res chain seq x y z
N MET A 1 50.90 19.60 -26.85
CA MET A 1 50.02 18.51 -26.40
C MET A 1 50.81 17.70 -25.38
N LYS A 2 50.36 17.60 -24.12
CA LYS A 2 51.16 16.99 -23.04
C LYS A 2 51.02 15.46 -23.14
N ASN A 3 52.05 14.80 -23.65
CA ASN A 3 52.06 13.35 -23.89
C ASN A 3 51.92 12.63 -22.55
N MET A 4 50.78 11.97 -22.30
CA MET A 4 50.57 11.20 -21.09
C MET A 4 51.45 9.94 -21.13
N THR A 5 52.16 9.65 -20.04
CA THR A 5 52.93 8.40 -19.92
C THR A 5 51.99 7.20 -20.07
N LEU A 6 52.46 6.11 -20.67
CA LEU A 6 51.65 4.92 -20.99
C LEU A 6 50.78 4.44 -19.81
N ASN A 7 51.34 4.50 -18.60
CA ASN A 7 50.65 4.14 -17.35
C ASN A 7 49.44 5.03 -17.04
N ARG A 8 49.50 6.34 -17.33
CA ARG A 8 48.36 7.26 -17.13
C ARG A 8 47.25 7.02 -18.15
N LYS A 9 47.61 6.65 -19.39
CA LYS A 9 46.63 6.29 -20.43
C LYS A 9 45.90 4.99 -20.07
N LEU A 10 46.62 4.01 -19.52
CA LEU A 10 46.01 2.77 -19.05
C LEU A 10 45.07 3.02 -17.86
N ALA A 11 45.53 3.82 -16.89
CA ALA A 11 44.74 4.18 -15.71
C ALA A 11 43.44 4.94 -16.05
N SER A 12 43.45 5.84 -17.04
CA SER A 12 42.25 6.57 -17.45
C SER A 12 41.19 5.66 -18.08
N VAL A 13 41.60 4.66 -18.86
CA VAL A 13 40.67 3.69 -19.45
C VAL A 13 40.05 2.82 -18.35
N ILE A 14 40.85 2.36 -17.40
CA ILE A 14 40.36 1.59 -16.24
C ILE A 14 39.38 2.41 -15.40
N ALA A 15 39.71 3.68 -15.10
CA ALA A 15 38.83 4.57 -14.37
C ALA A 15 37.50 4.80 -15.11
N MET A 16 37.54 4.96 -16.43
CA MET A 16 36.33 5.11 -17.26
C MET A 16 35.46 3.85 -17.23
N LEU A 17 36.06 2.65 -17.26
CA LEU A 17 35.32 1.39 -17.14
C LEU A 17 34.64 1.26 -15.77
N TRP A 18 35.34 1.58 -14.68
CA TRP A 18 34.74 1.58 -13.34
C TRP A 18 33.59 2.57 -13.21
N LEU A 19 33.73 3.78 -13.78
CA LEU A 19 32.64 4.76 -13.80
C LEU A 19 31.42 4.24 -14.55
N GLY A 20 31.62 3.57 -15.69
CA GLY A 20 30.53 2.92 -16.43
C GLY A 20 29.82 1.84 -15.60
N LEU A 21 30.59 0.98 -14.92
CA LEU A 21 30.04 -0.09 -14.07
C LEU A 21 29.24 0.47 -12.89
N ILE A 22 29.77 1.50 -12.22
CA ILE A 22 29.08 2.17 -11.11
C ILE A 22 27.78 2.82 -11.60
N ALA A 23 27.81 3.50 -12.74
CA ALA A 23 26.61 4.12 -13.31
C ALA A 23 25.51 3.08 -13.61
N ILE A 24 25.87 1.95 -14.23
CA ILE A 24 24.93 0.85 -14.49
C ILE A 24 24.38 0.29 -13.18
N GLY A 25 25.23 0.10 -12.17
CA GLY A 25 24.80 -0.38 -10.85
C GLY A 25 23.80 0.55 -10.17
N ILE A 26 24.03 1.86 -10.20
CA ILE A 26 23.13 2.87 -9.63
C ILE A 26 21.79 2.89 -10.37
N LEU A 27 21.83 2.94 -11.70
CA LEU A 27 20.61 2.94 -12.52
C LEU A 27 19.81 1.65 -12.35
N GLY A 28 20.50 0.49 -12.33
CA GLY A 28 19.89 -0.81 -12.10
C GLY A 28 19.24 -0.90 -10.71
N ALA A 29 19.92 -0.43 -9.66
CA ALA A 29 19.37 -0.40 -8.31
C ALA A 29 18.14 0.52 -8.20
N TRP A 30 18.17 1.68 -8.87
CA TRP A 30 17.05 2.61 -8.88
C TRP A 30 15.85 2.06 -9.66
N GLN A 31 16.09 1.45 -10.83
CA GLN A 31 15.06 0.79 -11.62
C GLN A 31 14.44 -0.38 -10.86
N ASN A 32 15.27 -1.23 -10.25
CA ASN A 32 14.79 -2.36 -9.45
C ASN A 32 13.92 -1.88 -8.28
N ARG A 33 14.38 -0.86 -7.54
CA ARG A 33 13.61 -0.27 -6.45
C ARG A 33 12.25 0.27 -6.93
N THR A 34 12.23 0.91 -8.09
CA THR A 34 11.00 1.47 -8.68
C THR A 34 10.04 0.35 -9.09
N SER A 35 10.55 -0.70 -9.74
CA SER A 35 9.75 -1.89 -10.10
C SER A 35 9.15 -2.54 -8.88
N MET A 36 9.95 -2.83 -7.85
CA MET A 36 9.47 -3.48 -6.62
C MET A 36 8.35 -2.68 -5.93
N ILE A 37 8.45 -1.35 -5.92
CA ILE A 37 7.39 -0.52 -5.34
C ILE A 37 6.12 -0.57 -6.18
N ASN A 38 6.23 -0.54 -7.52
CA ASN A 38 5.07 -0.65 -8.39
C ASN A 38 4.40 -2.03 -8.29
N ASP A 39 5.19 -3.11 -8.32
CA ASP A 39 4.67 -4.48 -8.14
C ASP A 39 3.93 -4.62 -6.80
N ARG A 40 4.45 -4.00 -5.74
CA ARG A 40 3.79 -4.00 -4.43
C ARG A 40 2.47 -3.22 -4.45
N ARG A 41 2.37 -2.14 -5.23
CA ARG A 41 1.11 -1.39 -5.39
C ARG A 41 0.08 -2.21 -6.11
N ASP A 42 0.46 -2.85 -7.21
CA ASP A 42 -0.45 -3.66 -8.01
C ASP A 42 -1.01 -4.82 -7.20
N GLN A 43 -0.16 -5.50 -6.42
CA GLN A 43 -0.59 -6.55 -5.47
C GLN A 43 -1.61 -6.05 -4.45
N LEU A 44 -1.40 -4.85 -3.87
CA LEU A 44 -2.33 -4.28 -2.90
C LEU A 44 -3.65 -3.87 -3.58
N SER A 45 -3.59 -3.34 -4.80
CA SER A 45 -4.79 -3.02 -5.58
C SER A 45 -5.63 -4.26 -5.83
N THR A 46 -5.00 -5.34 -6.33
CA THR A 46 -5.70 -6.61 -6.58
C THR A 46 -6.36 -7.17 -5.32
N LEU A 47 -5.69 -7.05 -4.17
CA LEU A 47 -6.27 -7.48 -2.90
C LEU A 47 -7.49 -6.65 -2.49
N ILE A 48 -7.44 -5.33 -2.70
CA ILE A 48 -8.57 -4.44 -2.43
C ILE A 48 -9.71 -4.69 -3.41
N ASP A 49 -9.42 -4.98 -4.68
CA ASP A 49 -10.41 -5.36 -5.67
C ASP A 49 -11.11 -6.66 -5.27
N GLU A 50 -10.38 -7.68 -4.81
CA GLU A 50 -10.96 -8.93 -4.29
C GLU A 50 -11.86 -8.68 -3.06
N ALA A 51 -11.42 -7.83 -2.14
CA ALA A 51 -12.21 -7.42 -0.98
C ALA A 51 -13.49 -6.66 -1.38
N TYR A 52 -13.40 -5.81 -2.42
CA TYR A 52 -14.53 -5.10 -2.99
C TYR A 52 -15.52 -6.05 -3.63
N MET A 53 -15.07 -6.99 -4.48
CA MET A 53 -15.92 -8.01 -5.10
C MET A 53 -16.64 -8.87 -4.06
N THR A 54 -15.96 -9.22 -2.95
CA THR A 54 -16.58 -9.94 -1.82
C THR A 54 -17.70 -9.13 -1.20
N THR A 55 -17.48 -7.82 -1.01
CA THR A 55 -18.50 -6.92 -0.45
C THR A 55 -19.66 -6.71 -1.43
N GLU A 56 -19.37 -6.60 -2.72
CA GLU A 56 -20.36 -6.48 -3.80
C GLU A 56 -21.26 -7.71 -3.86
N HIS A 57 -20.69 -8.92 -3.73
CA HIS A 57 -21.47 -10.16 -3.66
C HIS A 57 -22.54 -10.11 -2.56
N TYR A 58 -22.18 -9.70 -1.34
CA TYR A 58 -23.14 -9.56 -0.25
C TYR A 58 -24.14 -8.42 -0.50
N ALA A 59 -23.73 -7.33 -1.14
CA ALA A 59 -24.63 -6.24 -1.54
C ALA A 59 -25.67 -6.71 -2.57
N ASP A 60 -25.27 -7.57 -3.52
CA ASP A 60 -26.18 -8.17 -4.50
C ASP A 60 -27.19 -9.11 -3.86
N LEU A 61 -26.79 -9.88 -2.84
CA LEU A 61 -27.72 -10.71 -2.06
C LEU A 61 -28.80 -9.86 -1.37
N VAL A 62 -28.44 -8.68 -0.85
CA VAL A 62 -29.39 -7.72 -0.27
C VAL A 62 -30.31 -7.16 -1.34
N LYS A 63 -29.75 -6.74 -2.49
CA LYS A 63 -30.52 -6.20 -3.62
C LYS A 63 -31.55 -7.20 -4.14
N ASN A 64 -31.19 -8.48 -4.16
CA ASN A 64 -32.06 -9.58 -4.56
C ASN A 64 -33.00 -10.06 -3.44
N LYS A 65 -33.03 -9.37 -2.29
CA LYS A 65 -33.87 -9.68 -1.12
C LYS A 65 -33.63 -11.08 -0.55
N MET A 66 -32.46 -11.65 -0.79
CA MET A 66 -32.06 -12.97 -0.27
C MET A 66 -31.49 -12.89 1.14
N MET A 67 -31.14 -11.68 1.60
CA MET A 67 -30.51 -11.45 2.92
C MET A 67 -30.79 -10.03 3.40
N SER A 68 -30.79 -9.81 4.72
CA SER A 68 -30.91 -8.47 5.31
C SER A 68 -29.60 -7.67 5.21
N GLU A 69 -29.69 -6.35 5.13
CA GLU A 69 -28.49 -5.49 5.05
C GLU A 69 -27.54 -5.67 6.25
N ASN A 70 -28.09 -5.82 7.46
CA ASN A 70 -27.29 -6.01 8.67
C ASN A 70 -26.54 -7.34 8.65
N GLU A 71 -27.21 -8.41 8.19
CA GLU A 71 -26.58 -9.72 8.05
C GLU A 71 -25.51 -9.71 6.97
N ALA A 72 -25.77 -9.04 5.84
CA ALA A 72 -24.82 -8.86 4.75
C ALA A 72 -23.55 -8.14 5.20
N LYS A 73 -23.72 -7.02 5.91
CA LYS A 73 -22.61 -6.26 6.49
C LYS A 73 -21.79 -7.13 7.44
N ARG A 74 -22.44 -7.88 8.33
CA ARG A 74 -21.75 -8.77 9.26
C ARG A 74 -20.94 -9.84 8.53
N LEU A 75 -21.54 -10.55 7.58
CA LEU A 75 -20.86 -11.62 6.84
C LEU A 75 -19.73 -11.11 5.94
N ALA A 76 -19.90 -9.93 5.33
CA ALA A 76 -18.83 -9.28 4.58
C ALA A 76 -17.64 -8.97 5.48
N LEU A 77 -17.87 -8.33 6.64
CA LEU A 77 -16.80 -8.01 7.59
C LEU A 77 -16.13 -9.27 8.16
N ASP A 78 -16.91 -10.32 8.46
CA ASP A 78 -16.40 -11.62 8.93
C ASP A 78 -15.55 -12.33 7.86
N SER A 79 -15.86 -12.15 6.58
CA SER A 79 -15.05 -12.69 5.48
C SER A 79 -13.73 -11.91 5.34
N LEU A 80 -13.79 -10.58 5.43
CA LEU A 80 -12.63 -9.71 5.29
C LEU A 80 -11.67 -9.77 6.49
N ILE A 81 -12.16 -10.00 7.71
CA ILE A 81 -11.30 -10.04 8.92
C ILE A 81 -10.34 -11.24 8.90
N ALA A 82 -10.72 -12.33 8.22
CA ALA A 82 -9.89 -13.53 8.04
C ALA A 82 -8.84 -13.37 6.93
N ALA A 83 -9.03 -12.43 6.00
CA ALA A 83 -8.11 -12.20 4.88
C ALA A 83 -6.74 -11.73 5.38
N ARG A 84 -5.68 -12.37 4.88
CA ARG A 84 -4.27 -12.06 5.19
C ARG A 84 -3.46 -12.07 3.90
N TYR A 85 -2.43 -11.23 3.84
CA TYR A 85 -1.51 -11.18 2.70
C TYR A 85 -0.07 -10.98 3.16
N GLY A 86 0.86 -11.70 2.53
CA GLY A 86 2.25 -11.70 3.00
C GLY A 86 2.38 -12.17 4.47
N PRO A 87 3.48 -11.84 5.15
CA PRO A 87 3.74 -12.29 6.52
C PRO A 87 2.84 -11.60 7.56
N ASP A 88 2.66 -10.27 7.46
CA ASP A 88 1.98 -9.46 8.48
C ASP A 88 0.84 -8.58 7.92
N GLY A 89 0.49 -8.76 6.64
CA GLY A 89 -0.50 -7.92 5.97
C GLY A 89 -1.93 -8.27 6.36
N TYR A 90 -2.71 -7.22 6.60
CA TYR A 90 -4.11 -7.32 6.99
C TYR A 90 -4.96 -6.25 6.33
N ILE A 91 -6.28 -6.49 6.30
CA ILE A 91 -7.28 -5.54 5.81
C ILE A 91 -8.04 -4.99 7.01
N SER A 92 -8.31 -3.68 7.00
CA SER A 92 -9.20 -3.02 7.94
C SER A 92 -10.25 -2.25 7.15
N VAL A 93 -11.48 -2.17 7.68
CA VAL A 93 -12.57 -1.44 7.03
C VAL A 93 -12.97 -0.28 7.92
N SER A 94 -13.09 0.90 7.33
CA SER A 94 -13.59 2.12 7.97
C SER A 94 -14.64 2.79 7.08
N ASP A 95 -15.54 3.56 7.67
CA ASP A 95 -16.49 4.36 6.91
C ASP A 95 -15.86 5.67 6.37
N SER A 96 -16.67 6.46 5.67
CA SER A 96 -16.30 7.75 5.08
C SER A 96 -15.97 8.85 6.11
N HIS A 97 -16.25 8.61 7.39
CA HIS A 97 -16.00 9.53 8.52
C HIS A 97 -14.83 9.06 9.39
N ALA A 98 -14.04 8.08 8.94
CA ALA A 98 -12.94 7.48 9.70
C ALA A 98 -13.40 6.73 10.97
N ILE A 99 -14.63 6.22 10.99
CA ILE A 99 -15.09 5.28 12.02
C ILE A 99 -14.68 3.86 11.61
N ILE A 100 -13.98 3.16 12.49
CA ILE A 100 -13.52 1.80 12.22
C ILE A 100 -14.69 0.82 12.31
N LEU A 101 -14.95 0.09 11.24
CA LEU A 101 -15.98 -0.95 11.18
C LEU A 101 -15.40 -2.35 11.45
N MET A 102 -14.13 -2.58 11.07
CA MET A 102 -13.43 -3.84 11.32
C MET A 102 -11.92 -3.63 11.41
N HIS A 103 -11.29 -4.25 12.41
CA HIS A 103 -9.84 -4.32 12.55
C HIS A 103 -9.41 -5.66 13.16
N PRO A 104 -8.51 -6.44 12.52
CA PRO A 104 -8.20 -7.81 12.96
C PRO A 104 -7.41 -7.89 14.26
N PHE A 105 -6.45 -6.97 14.48
CA PHE A 105 -5.59 -6.99 15.67
C PHE A 105 -6.03 -6.07 16.82
N LYS A 106 -6.88 -5.07 16.53
CA LYS A 106 -7.30 -4.06 17.51
C LYS A 106 -8.83 -3.95 17.55
N PRO A 107 -9.54 -4.99 18.02
CA PRO A 107 -11.00 -4.98 18.09
C PRO A 107 -11.54 -3.83 18.96
N ALA A 108 -10.75 -3.35 19.94
CA ALA A 108 -11.10 -2.20 20.77
C ALA A 108 -11.17 -0.85 20.00
N MET A 109 -10.78 -0.81 18.72
CA MET A 109 -10.95 0.35 17.85
C MET A 109 -12.27 0.35 17.09
N VAL A 110 -12.95 -0.80 16.97
CA VAL A 110 -14.21 -0.92 16.23
C VAL A 110 -15.28 -0.03 16.88
N GLY A 111 -15.98 0.75 16.05
CA GLY A 111 -17.01 1.71 16.45
C GLY A 111 -16.49 3.07 16.93
N LYS A 112 -15.17 3.30 16.95
CA LYS A 112 -14.59 4.58 17.37
C LYS A 112 -14.27 5.48 16.17
N ASP A 113 -14.52 6.77 16.36
CA ASP A 113 -14.08 7.83 15.46
C ASP A 113 -12.56 8.04 15.60
N MET A 114 -11.83 7.83 14.50
CA MET A 114 -10.38 7.99 14.42
C MET A 114 -9.95 9.22 13.59
N SER A 115 -10.87 10.13 13.26
CA SER A 115 -10.58 11.35 12.49
C SER A 115 -9.57 12.28 13.18
N SER A 116 -9.50 12.22 14.52
CA SER A 116 -8.55 12.97 15.35
C SER A 116 -7.33 12.15 15.77
N PHE A 117 -7.27 10.85 15.43
CA PHE A 117 -6.14 10.00 15.75
C PHE A 117 -4.89 10.46 15.00
N VAL A 118 -3.78 10.54 15.74
CA VAL A 118 -2.47 10.90 15.21
C VAL A 118 -1.54 9.72 15.46
N ASP A 119 -0.89 9.23 14.41
CA ASP A 119 0.11 8.17 14.52
C ASP A 119 1.41 8.67 15.16
N SER A 120 2.34 7.75 15.45
CA SER A 120 3.64 8.08 16.03
C SER A 120 4.49 9.02 15.15
N GLY A 121 4.18 9.10 13.86
CA GLY A 121 4.82 10.01 12.91
C GLY A 121 4.13 11.38 12.79
N GLY A 122 3.12 11.68 13.63
CA GLY A 122 2.41 12.97 13.60
C GLY A 122 1.30 13.06 12.55
N ASN A 123 0.91 11.95 11.92
CA ASN A 123 -0.04 11.96 10.81
C ASN A 123 -1.45 11.53 11.20
N LYS A 124 -2.45 12.10 10.53
CA LYS A 124 -3.86 11.72 10.67
C LYS A 124 -4.22 10.59 9.72
N LEU A 125 -3.63 9.41 9.94
CA LEU A 125 -3.73 8.25 9.06
C LEU A 125 -5.17 7.92 8.62
N PHE A 126 -6.09 7.74 9.58
CA PHE A 126 -7.46 7.33 9.30
C PHE A 126 -8.27 8.42 8.59
N LEU A 127 -8.01 9.70 8.90
CA LEU A 127 -8.63 10.81 8.20
C LEU A 127 -8.19 10.87 6.73
N ASP A 128 -6.91 10.62 6.48
CA ASP A 128 -6.37 10.67 5.12
C ASP A 128 -6.87 9.49 4.28
N ILE A 129 -7.03 8.31 4.89
CA ILE A 129 -7.70 7.15 4.26
C ILE A 129 -9.16 7.50 3.93
N ALA A 130 -9.92 8.05 4.86
CA ALA A 130 -11.31 8.43 4.63
C ALA A 130 -11.45 9.48 3.50
N LYS A 131 -10.58 10.49 3.48
CA LYS A 131 -10.52 11.49 2.41
C LYS A 131 -10.24 10.87 1.04
N ALA A 132 -9.35 9.89 0.97
CA ALA A 132 -8.99 9.25 -0.28
C ALA A 132 -10.09 8.30 -0.78
N GLY A 133 -10.74 7.56 0.12
CA GLY A 133 -11.90 6.72 -0.20
C GLY A 133 -13.12 7.53 -0.66
N ASN A 134 -13.28 8.77 -0.18
CA ASN A 134 -14.38 9.67 -0.59
C ASN A 134 -14.19 10.29 -1.98
N LYS A 135 -13.06 10.06 -2.66
CA LYS A 135 -12.86 10.54 -4.03
C LYS A 135 -13.59 9.62 -5.03
N PRO A 136 -14.10 10.15 -6.16
CA PRO A 136 -14.96 9.39 -7.09
C PRO A 136 -14.39 8.08 -7.63
N ALA A 137 -13.07 7.94 -7.66
CA ALA A 137 -12.37 6.74 -8.14
C ALA A 137 -11.78 5.87 -7.01
N GLY A 138 -11.90 6.29 -5.74
CA GLY A 138 -11.17 5.70 -4.62
C GLY A 138 -9.66 5.85 -4.79
N GLU A 139 -9.04 6.79 -4.07
CA GLU A 139 -7.59 6.98 -4.18
C GLU A 139 -6.85 6.11 -3.15
N GLN A 140 -5.74 5.48 -3.56
CA GLN A 140 -4.91 4.69 -2.66
C GLN A 140 -3.95 5.59 -1.88
N VAL A 141 -4.07 5.61 -0.56
CA VAL A 141 -3.09 6.29 0.32
C VAL A 141 -1.98 5.31 0.67
N ILE A 142 -0.83 5.44 0.02
CA ILE A 142 0.34 4.62 0.32
C ILE A 142 1.29 5.43 1.19
N ARG A 143 1.56 4.95 2.40
CA ARG A 143 2.57 5.53 3.30
C ARG A 143 3.67 4.53 3.56
N ARG A 144 4.91 5.03 3.57
CA ARG A 144 6.01 4.29 4.15
C ARG A 144 5.71 4.12 5.65
N PRO A 145 5.86 2.92 6.24
CA PRO A 145 5.74 2.77 7.68
C PRO A 145 6.65 3.80 8.36
N ALA A 146 6.12 4.51 9.35
CA ALA A 146 6.92 5.43 10.15
C ALA A 146 8.10 4.63 10.72
N ASP A 147 9.31 5.14 10.50
CA ASP A 147 10.52 4.68 11.16
C ASP A 147 10.20 4.65 12.66
N SER A 148 10.20 3.45 13.24
CA SER A 148 9.96 3.25 14.67
C SER A 148 11.27 3.31 15.42
#